data_AF-A0A935YWW4-F1
#
_entry.id   AF-A0A935YWW4-F1
#
_cell.length_a   1.000
_cell.length_b   1.000
_cell.length_c   1.000
_cell.angle_alpha   90.00
_cell.angle_beta   90.00
_cell.angle_gamma   90.00
#
_symmetry.space_group_name_H-M   'P 1'
#
loop_
_entity.id
_entity.type
_entity.pdbx_description
1 polymer ?
#
loop_
_entity_poly.entity_id
_entity_poly.type
_entity_poly.pdbx_seq_one_letter_code
_entity_poly.pdbx_strand_id
1 'polypeptide(L)'
;MNQNQYRQFLTNPSTFLNGGPVTRLRINMNPGGISFRNSVHETVQLGGSVPTFFQYSDSRITSVTLRYDDTGIPATSALWAETAYRGGSQFVNDRAYYLQWSADQAYAITLGYEAQLFFTAQLDGCGILVFETPRNLIIIHHNVQVAAVGQSFLQSIFESQRSHTVRDTANRFDVRAQALQDLSAQIIALNPSIVRGTALDARQYMATGHAASVFGVKRGGQWRIYVNSKTGADYHTDLLFS
;
A
#
# COMPACT_ATOMS: atom_id res chain seq x y z
N MET A 1 -3.12 -15.64 -16.11
CA MET A 1 -2.87 -16.50 -14.96
C MET A 1 -3.67 -17.78 -15.08
N ASN A 2 -3.00 -18.92 -15.23
CA ASN A 2 -3.63 -20.23 -15.07
C ASN A 2 -3.70 -20.65 -13.59
N GLN A 3 -4.41 -21.74 -13.32
CA GLN A 3 -4.61 -22.26 -11.96
C GLN A 3 -3.32 -22.69 -11.25
N ASN A 4 -2.27 -23.10 -11.98
CA ASN A 4 -1.00 -23.48 -11.38
C ASN A 4 -0.23 -22.23 -10.92
N GLN A 5 -0.14 -21.22 -11.78
CA GLN A 5 0.44 -19.91 -11.43
C GLN A 5 -0.29 -19.30 -10.24
N TYR A 6 -1.62 -19.34 -10.23
CA TYR A 6 -2.42 -18.80 -9.12
C TYR A 6 -2.13 -19.51 -7.80
N ARG A 7 -2.06 -20.85 -7.81
CA ARG A 7 -1.66 -21.62 -6.61
C ARG A 7 -0.24 -21.32 -6.13
N GLN A 8 0.70 -21.09 -7.07
CA GLN A 8 2.06 -20.67 -6.73
C GLN A 8 2.08 -19.29 -6.09
N PHE A 9 1.37 -18.32 -6.68
CA PHE A 9 1.20 -16.98 -6.12
C PHE A 9 0.60 -17.03 -4.71
N LEU A 10 -0.50 -17.76 -4.51
CA LEU A 10 -1.10 -17.90 -3.18
C LEU A 10 -0.19 -18.59 -2.15
N THR A 11 0.70 -19.49 -2.60
CA THR A 11 1.59 -20.23 -1.70
C THR A 11 2.80 -19.40 -1.29
N ASN A 12 3.42 -18.71 -2.23
CA ASN A 12 4.58 -17.87 -1.98
C ASN A 12 4.66 -16.72 -3.01
N PRO A 13 3.99 -15.58 -2.72
CA PRO A 13 3.96 -14.45 -3.63
C PRO A 13 5.35 -13.88 -3.95
N SER A 14 6.24 -13.82 -2.96
CA SER A 14 7.59 -13.26 -3.17
C SER A 14 8.41 -14.14 -4.10
N THR A 15 8.41 -15.47 -3.93
CA THR A 15 9.09 -16.36 -4.89
C THR A 15 8.46 -16.28 -6.28
N PHE A 16 7.13 -16.21 -6.37
CA PHE A 16 6.43 -16.12 -7.65
C PHE A 16 6.79 -14.83 -8.41
N LEU A 17 6.78 -13.69 -7.74
CA LEU A 17 7.06 -12.39 -8.36
C LEU A 17 8.56 -12.13 -8.53
N ASN A 18 9.42 -12.58 -7.62
CA ASN A 18 10.86 -12.32 -7.73
C ASN A 18 11.60 -13.35 -8.62
N GLY A 19 11.01 -14.53 -8.84
CA GLY A 19 11.64 -15.61 -9.62
C GLY A 19 11.12 -15.76 -11.05
N GLY A 20 10.11 -14.98 -11.44
CA GLY A 20 9.45 -15.08 -12.75
C GLY A 20 9.78 -13.93 -13.69
N PRO A 21 9.36 -14.03 -14.98
CA PRO A 21 9.48 -12.93 -15.95
C PRO A 21 8.56 -11.74 -15.65
N VAL A 22 7.65 -11.89 -14.69
CA VAL A 22 6.72 -10.85 -14.23
C VAL A 22 6.99 -10.55 -12.76
N THR A 23 7.61 -9.39 -12.52
CA THR A 23 8.00 -8.95 -11.17
C THR A 23 7.10 -7.87 -10.59
N ARG A 24 6.34 -7.19 -11.45
CA ARG A 24 5.49 -6.05 -11.09
C ARG A 24 4.06 -6.47 -10.80
N LEU A 25 3.54 -6.07 -9.64
CA LEU A 25 2.11 -6.10 -9.31
C LEU A 25 1.47 -4.75 -9.62
N ARG A 26 0.42 -4.77 -10.44
CA ARG A 26 -0.41 -3.61 -10.77
C ARG A 26 -1.81 -3.81 -10.22
N ILE A 27 -2.29 -2.85 -9.44
CA ILE A 27 -3.60 -2.89 -8.82
C ILE A 27 -4.46 -1.82 -9.50
N ASN A 28 -5.50 -2.27 -10.21
CA ASN A 28 -6.45 -1.40 -10.91
C ASN A 28 -7.87 -1.69 -10.42
N MET A 29 -8.15 -1.22 -9.22
CA MET A 29 -9.45 -1.38 -8.57
C MET A 29 -10.37 -0.20 -8.90
N ASN A 30 -10.34 0.31 -10.13
CA ASN A 30 -11.09 1.51 -10.54
C ASN A 30 -11.73 1.33 -11.94
N PRO A 31 -12.92 0.72 -12.05
CA PRO A 31 -13.60 0.50 -13.31
C PRO A 31 -14.40 1.76 -13.64
N GLY A 32 -13.98 2.46 -14.69
CA GLY A 32 -14.85 3.45 -15.36
C GLY A 32 -15.28 4.66 -14.51
N GLY A 33 -14.44 5.15 -13.60
CA GLY A 33 -14.72 6.39 -12.86
C GLY A 33 -15.58 6.21 -11.59
N ILE A 34 -15.96 4.98 -11.23
CA ILE A 34 -16.57 4.69 -9.93
C ILE A 34 -15.46 4.48 -8.91
N SER A 35 -15.24 5.48 -8.07
CA SER A 35 -14.32 5.37 -6.93
C SER A 35 -14.77 4.22 -6.03
N PHE A 36 -13.96 3.16 -5.91
CA PHE A 36 -14.11 2.13 -4.90
C PHE A 36 -13.85 2.72 -3.53
N ARG A 37 -14.84 3.44 -3.02
CA ARG A 37 -14.86 3.93 -1.65
C ARG A 37 -15.49 2.87 -0.76
N ASN A 38 -14.76 2.46 0.26
CA ASN A 38 -15.33 1.82 1.42
C ASN A 38 -16.20 2.84 2.14
N SER A 39 -17.32 2.38 2.71
CA SER A 39 -18.07 3.20 3.66
C SER A 39 -17.21 3.45 4.89
N VAL A 40 -17.26 4.66 5.42
CA VAL A 40 -16.57 5.03 6.66
C VAL A 40 -17.60 4.93 7.78
N HIS A 41 -17.37 4.05 8.76
CA HIS A 41 -18.28 3.91 9.91
C HIS A 41 -17.83 4.76 11.10
N GLU A 42 -16.55 5.12 11.17
CA GLU A 42 -16.04 5.97 12.24
C GLU A 42 -14.93 6.90 11.71
N THR A 43 -14.96 8.16 12.16
CA THR A 43 -13.88 9.12 11.92
C THR A 43 -13.37 9.63 13.26
N VAL A 44 -12.08 9.46 13.52
CA VAL A 44 -11.40 10.00 14.69
C VAL A 44 -10.50 11.14 14.22
N GLN A 45 -10.64 12.30 14.86
CA GLN A 45 -9.73 13.42 14.64
C GLN A 45 -8.57 13.28 15.62
N LEU A 46 -7.37 13.08 15.09
CA LEU A 46 -6.17 12.96 15.90
C LEU A 46 -5.46 14.31 15.96
N GLY A 47 -5.11 14.74 17.17
CA GLY A 47 -4.30 15.94 17.39
C GLY A 47 -2.84 15.69 16.99
N GLY A 48 -2.19 16.69 16.39
CA GLY A 48 -0.80 16.60 15.93
C GLY A 48 -0.37 17.82 15.10
N SER A 49 0.89 17.86 14.70
CA SER A 49 1.46 18.90 13.81
C SER A 49 0.90 18.83 12.38
N VAL A 50 0.27 17.71 12.02
CA VAL A 50 -0.48 17.51 10.79
C VAL A 50 -1.89 17.06 11.17
N PRO A 51 -2.96 17.70 10.66
CA PRO A 51 -4.32 17.19 10.85
C PRO A 51 -4.43 15.82 10.19
N THR A 52 -4.57 14.76 10.99
CA THR A 52 -4.83 13.42 10.45
C THR A 52 -6.26 13.05 10.83
N PHE A 53 -7.12 12.99 9.82
CA PHE A 53 -8.41 12.33 9.96
C PHE A 53 -8.17 10.83 9.82
N PHE A 54 -8.49 10.09 10.87
CA PHE A 54 -8.45 8.65 10.86
C PHE A 54 -9.83 8.10 10.57
N GLN A 55 -9.98 7.37 9.47
CA GLN A 55 -11.26 6.84 9.02
C GLN A 55 -11.23 5.31 9.07
N TYR A 56 -12.01 4.75 9.98
CA TYR A 56 -12.28 3.32 9.97
C TYR A 56 -13.26 3.02 8.84
N SER A 57 -12.76 2.30 7.83
CA SER A 57 -13.56 1.83 6.72
C SER A 57 -14.21 0.50 7.07
N ASP A 58 -15.45 0.33 6.62
CA ASP A 58 -16.07 -0.97 6.55
C ASP A 58 -15.25 -1.88 5.61
N SER A 59 -15.04 -3.11 6.07
CA SER A 59 -14.34 -4.11 5.28
C SER A 59 -15.18 -4.53 4.09
N ARG A 60 -14.98 -3.89 2.94
CA ARG A 60 -15.64 -4.25 1.70
C ARG A 60 -14.86 -5.33 0.96
N ILE A 61 -15.52 -6.44 0.70
CA ILE A 61 -15.01 -7.52 -0.15
C ILE A 61 -15.45 -7.24 -1.58
N THR A 62 -14.50 -7.27 -2.50
CA THR A 62 -14.72 -6.95 -3.91
C THR A 62 -14.26 -8.11 -4.77
N SER A 63 -15.04 -8.44 -5.80
CA SER A 63 -14.61 -9.39 -6.82
C SER A 63 -13.43 -8.82 -7.60
N VAL A 64 -12.36 -9.61 -7.71
CA VAL A 64 -11.14 -9.27 -8.42
C VAL A 64 -10.82 -10.32 -9.47
N THR A 65 -10.27 -9.87 -10.58
CA THR A 65 -9.67 -10.68 -11.61
C THR A 65 -8.16 -10.55 -11.51
N LEU A 66 -7.48 -11.68 -11.33
CA LEU A 66 -6.02 -11.78 -11.41
C LEU A 66 -5.60 -12.25 -12.80
N ARG A 67 -4.77 -11.43 -13.44
CA ARG A 67 -4.30 -11.64 -14.80
C ARG A 67 -2.78 -11.55 -14.83
N TYR A 68 -2.16 -12.50 -15.51
CA TYR A 68 -0.71 -12.61 -15.60
C TYR A 68 -0.34 -12.35 -17.05
N ASP A 69 0.28 -11.21 -17.31
CA ASP A 69 0.72 -10.78 -18.63
C ASP A 69 2.23 -10.77 -18.67
N ASP A 70 2.79 -11.64 -19.49
CA ASP A 70 4.20 -11.60 -19.88
C ASP A 70 4.26 -11.24 -21.36
N THR A 71 4.52 -9.96 -21.64
CA THR A 71 4.61 -9.42 -22.99
C THR A 71 6.05 -9.42 -23.52
N GLY A 72 7.03 -9.85 -22.71
CA GLY A 72 8.45 -9.65 -22.96
C GLY A 72 8.92 -8.19 -22.84
N ILE A 73 8.03 -7.25 -22.49
CA ILE A 73 8.36 -5.83 -22.32
C ILE A 73 8.09 -5.45 -20.85
N PRO A 74 9.12 -5.09 -20.05
CA PRO A 74 8.96 -4.86 -18.61
C PRO A 74 7.87 -3.84 -18.24
N ALA A 75 7.64 -2.84 -19.10
CA ALA A 75 6.60 -1.84 -18.86
C ALA A 75 5.17 -2.40 -18.92
N THR A 76 4.91 -3.42 -19.74
CA THR A 76 3.58 -4.00 -19.94
C THR A 76 3.42 -5.39 -19.32
N SER A 77 4.52 -6.08 -19.03
CA SER A 77 4.53 -7.30 -18.21
C SER A 77 4.17 -7.00 -16.75
N ALA A 78 3.09 -7.60 -16.25
CA ALA A 78 2.64 -7.43 -14.88
C ALA A 78 1.64 -8.52 -14.44
N LEU A 79 1.59 -8.76 -13.13
CA LEU A 79 0.44 -9.36 -12.48
C LEU A 79 -0.55 -8.22 -12.23
N TRP A 80 -1.73 -8.32 -12.83
CA TRP A 80 -2.79 -7.33 -12.68
C TRP A 80 -3.84 -7.86 -11.71
N ALA A 81 -4.21 -7.04 -10.73
CA ALA A 81 -5.40 -7.23 -9.89
C ALA A 81 -6.41 -6.15 -10.28
N GLU A 82 -7.48 -6.55 -10.95
CA GLU A 82 -8.43 -5.61 -11.56
C GLU A 82 -9.88 -5.98 -11.21
N THR A 83 -10.77 -5.01 -11.18
CA THR A 83 -12.23 -5.25 -11.00
C THR A 83 -12.97 -5.41 -12.31
N ALA A 84 -12.39 -4.92 -13.42
CA ALA A 84 -12.95 -5.05 -14.75
C ALA A 84 -12.24 -6.17 -15.52
N TYR A 85 -13.02 -7.10 -16.06
CA TYR A 85 -12.51 -8.08 -16.99
C TYR A 85 -12.12 -7.40 -18.31
N ARG A 86 -10.86 -7.56 -18.72
CA ARG A 86 -10.37 -7.19 -20.06
C ARG A 86 -10.09 -8.50 -20.79
N GLY A 87 -10.90 -8.81 -21.81
CA GLY A 87 -10.83 -10.09 -22.53
C GLY A 87 -9.46 -10.39 -23.14
N GLY A 88 -9.22 -11.68 -23.45
CA GLY A 88 -8.09 -12.10 -24.30
C GLY A 88 -6.87 -12.71 -23.59
N SER A 89 -6.89 -12.92 -22.27
CA SER A 89 -5.80 -13.55 -21.51
C SER A 89 -6.34 -14.60 -20.53
N GLN A 90 -5.48 -15.53 -20.08
CA GLN A 90 -5.84 -16.41 -18.96
C GLN A 90 -6.03 -15.56 -17.70
N PHE A 91 -7.06 -15.84 -16.90
CA PHE A 91 -7.33 -15.13 -15.66
C PHE A 91 -7.94 -16.05 -14.60
N VAL A 92 -7.89 -15.60 -13.35
CA VAL A 92 -8.61 -16.21 -12.23
C VAL A 92 -9.45 -15.14 -11.56
N ASN A 93 -10.71 -15.46 -11.26
CA ASN A 93 -11.57 -14.61 -10.45
C ASN A 93 -11.50 -15.03 -8.99
N ASP A 94 -11.46 -14.05 -8.10
CA ASP A 94 -11.42 -14.25 -6.66
C ASP A 94 -12.05 -13.05 -5.94
N ARG A 95 -11.99 -13.03 -4.61
CA ARG A 95 -12.44 -11.94 -3.76
C ARG A 95 -11.25 -11.34 -3.01
N ALA A 96 -11.23 -10.03 -2.92
CA ALA A 96 -10.21 -9.30 -2.17
C ALA A 96 -10.82 -8.20 -1.29
N TYR A 97 -10.16 -7.96 -0.18
CA TYR A 97 -10.27 -6.69 0.54
C TYR A 97 -9.51 -5.60 -0.22
N TYR A 98 -10.06 -4.39 -0.25
CA TYR A 98 -9.40 -3.23 -0.84
C TYR A 98 -9.31 -2.07 0.14
N LEU A 99 -8.11 -1.50 0.27
CA LEU A 99 -7.87 -0.31 1.08
C LEU A 99 -7.57 0.90 0.19
N GLN A 100 -8.49 1.86 0.22
CA GLN A 100 -8.39 3.09 -0.55
C GLN A 100 -7.36 4.07 0.02
N TRP A 101 -7.22 5.20 -0.67
CA TRP A 101 -6.43 6.34 -0.23
C TRP A 101 -7.15 7.65 -0.57
N SER A 102 -6.80 8.71 0.15
CA SER A 102 -7.10 10.10 -0.22
C SER A 102 -6.02 11.03 0.32
N ALA A 103 -6.03 12.29 -0.10
CA ALA A 103 -5.13 13.30 0.46
C ALA A 103 -5.47 13.58 1.94
N ASP A 104 -4.45 13.71 2.78
CA ASP A 104 -4.54 14.12 4.19
C ASP A 104 -5.48 13.25 5.04
N GLN A 105 -5.50 11.95 4.76
CA GLN A 105 -6.37 10.97 5.40
C GLN A 105 -5.62 9.68 5.70
N ALA A 106 -6.01 9.04 6.79
CA ALA A 106 -5.65 7.66 7.10
C ALA A 106 -6.89 6.78 6.99
N TYR A 107 -6.84 5.76 6.14
CA TYR A 107 -7.91 4.76 6.04
C TYR A 107 -7.48 3.47 6.70
N ALA A 108 -8.35 2.87 7.51
CA ALA A 108 -8.12 1.56 8.11
C ALA A 108 -9.13 0.53 7.65
N ILE A 109 -8.69 -0.71 7.44
CA ILE A 109 -9.54 -1.86 7.17
C ILE A 109 -9.14 -3.03 8.06
N THR A 110 -10.14 -3.80 8.51
CA THR A 110 -9.92 -5.04 9.25
C THR A 110 -10.08 -6.23 8.32
N LEU A 111 -9.06 -7.08 8.19
CA LEU A 111 -9.12 -8.25 7.32
C LEU A 111 -9.78 -9.44 8.01
N GLY A 112 -10.92 -9.90 7.46
CA GLY A 112 -11.68 -11.04 7.97
C GLY A 112 -11.30 -12.40 7.37
N TYR A 113 -12.27 -13.30 7.26
CA TYR A 113 -12.16 -14.66 6.71
C TYR A 113 -12.79 -14.88 5.34
N GLU A 114 -13.52 -13.90 4.86
CA GLU A 114 -14.38 -13.97 3.69
C GLU A 114 -13.61 -13.84 2.36
N ALA A 115 -12.38 -13.36 2.41
CA ALA A 115 -11.49 -13.24 1.25
C ALA A 115 -10.11 -13.78 1.60
N GLN A 116 -9.37 -14.20 0.57
CA GLN A 116 -7.99 -14.67 0.69
C GLN A 116 -6.97 -13.67 0.14
N LEU A 117 -7.44 -12.57 -0.44
CA LEU A 117 -6.62 -11.52 -1.03
C LEU A 117 -6.89 -10.18 -0.35
N PHE A 118 -5.87 -9.34 -0.34
CA PHE A 118 -5.94 -7.95 0.09
C PHE A 118 -5.09 -7.10 -0.87
N PHE A 119 -5.55 -5.90 -1.19
CA PHE A 119 -4.83 -4.94 -2.02
C PHE A 119 -5.00 -3.52 -1.48
N THR A 120 -3.94 -2.71 -1.52
CA THR A 120 -4.04 -1.27 -1.30
C THR A 120 -4.11 -0.54 -2.63
N ALA A 121 -4.56 0.71 -2.60
CA ALA A 121 -4.16 1.67 -3.62
C ALA A 121 -2.62 1.76 -3.72
N GLN A 122 -2.12 2.18 -4.88
CA GLN A 122 -0.69 2.38 -5.10
C GLN A 122 -0.13 3.41 -4.09
N LEU A 123 1.06 3.12 -3.56
CA LEU A 123 1.77 3.99 -2.63
C LEU A 123 2.68 4.95 -3.39
N ASP A 124 2.50 6.23 -3.14
CA ASP A 124 3.39 7.31 -3.57
C ASP A 124 3.52 8.33 -2.43
N GLY A 125 4.63 8.26 -1.69
CA GLY A 125 4.80 9.05 -0.47
C GLY A 125 3.85 8.71 0.69
N CYS A 126 3.15 7.58 0.64
CA CYS A 126 2.21 7.14 1.67
C CYS A 126 2.89 6.20 2.68
N GLY A 127 2.31 6.09 3.87
CA GLY A 127 2.71 5.12 4.89
C GLY A 127 1.70 3.98 5.03
N ILE A 128 2.18 2.79 5.39
CA ILE A 128 1.32 1.66 5.77
C ILE A 128 1.61 1.28 7.21
N LEU A 129 0.56 1.06 7.99
CA LEU A 129 0.64 0.38 9.28
C LEU A 129 -0.08 -0.96 9.17
N VAL A 130 0.47 -1.98 9.80
CA VAL A 130 -0.19 -3.27 9.96
C VAL A 130 -0.16 -3.61 11.45
N PHE A 131 -1.32 -3.85 12.02
CA PHE A 131 -1.48 -4.27 13.41
C PHE A 131 -2.20 -5.59 13.50
N GLU A 132 -1.74 -6.44 14.41
CA GLU A 132 -2.38 -7.69 14.75
C GLU A 132 -3.06 -7.58 16.10
N THR A 133 -4.30 -8.04 16.14
CA THR A 133 -5.06 -8.33 17.34
C THR A 133 -5.26 -9.84 17.43
N PRO A 134 -5.68 -10.40 18.58
CA PRO A 134 -5.95 -11.84 18.70
C PRO A 134 -6.98 -12.39 17.70
N ARG A 135 -7.78 -11.53 17.08
CA ARG A 135 -8.87 -11.93 16.17
C ARG A 135 -8.60 -11.56 14.72
N ASN A 136 -7.99 -10.40 14.49
CA ASN A 136 -7.94 -9.79 13.17
C ASN A 136 -6.63 -9.05 12.90
N LEU A 137 -6.36 -8.82 11.62
CA LEU A 137 -5.33 -7.91 11.15
C LEU A 137 -5.99 -6.58 10.76
N ILE A 138 -5.45 -5.46 11.24
CA ILE A 138 -5.87 -4.10 10.90
C ILE A 138 -4.77 -3.52 10.00
N ILE A 139 -5.13 -3.02 8.82
CA ILE A 139 -4.20 -2.37 7.90
C ILE A 139 -4.64 -0.93 7.71
N ILE A 140 -3.68 -0.01 7.82
CA ILE A 140 -3.91 1.42 7.64
C ILE A 140 -3.08 1.93 6.49
N HIS A 141 -3.71 2.73 5.62
CA HIS A 141 -3.07 3.49 4.56
C HIS A 141 -3.15 4.97 4.93
N HIS A 142 -1.99 5.52 5.30
CA HIS A 142 -1.84 6.88 5.75
C HIS A 142 -1.21 7.75 4.67
N ASN A 143 -1.85 8.86 4.34
CA ASN A 143 -1.31 9.83 3.41
C ASN A 143 -1.38 11.24 3.98
N VAL A 144 -0.25 11.93 3.92
CA VAL A 144 -0.09 13.31 4.36
C VAL A 144 0.57 14.12 3.26
N GLN A 145 -0.06 15.23 2.91
CA GLN A 145 0.52 16.29 2.11
C GLN A 145 1.42 17.14 3.00
N VAL A 146 2.68 17.24 2.60
CA VAL A 146 3.66 18.08 3.27
C VAL A 146 3.88 19.31 2.40
N ALA A 147 3.77 20.50 3.00
CA ALA A 147 4.10 21.73 2.31
C ALA A 147 5.58 21.73 1.87
N ALA A 148 5.89 22.45 0.79
CA ALA A 148 7.28 22.64 0.40
C ALA A 148 8.03 23.37 1.52
N VAL A 149 9.29 22.98 1.74
CA VAL A 149 10.14 23.65 2.72
C VAL A 149 10.36 25.10 2.31
N GLY A 150 10.22 26.02 3.27
CA GLY A 150 10.52 27.43 3.02
C GLY A 150 12.00 27.65 2.69
N GLN A 151 12.27 28.75 2.00
CA GLN A 151 13.62 29.28 1.82
C GLN A 151 13.75 30.57 2.63
N SER A 152 14.82 30.69 3.41
CA SER A 152 15.24 31.98 3.95
C SER A 152 15.73 32.89 2.83
N PHE A 153 15.85 34.18 3.11
CA PHE A 153 16.41 35.15 2.15
C PHE A 153 17.78 34.69 1.61
N LEU A 154 18.70 34.27 2.49
CA LEU A 154 20.02 33.80 2.06
C LEU A 154 19.91 32.51 1.24
N GLN A 155 19.00 31.59 1.57
CA GLN A 155 18.78 30.39 0.77
C GLN A 155 18.22 30.74 -0.61
N SER A 156 17.29 31.69 -0.72
CA SER A 156 16.74 32.09 -2.03
C SER A 156 17.79 32.67 -2.99
N ILE A 157 18.88 33.23 -2.46
CA ILE A 157 19.95 33.84 -3.25
C ILE A 157 21.10 32.85 -3.52
N PHE A 158 21.45 32.03 -2.53
CA PHE A 158 22.68 31.22 -2.57
C PHE A 158 22.45 29.70 -2.64
N GLU A 159 21.24 29.21 -2.36
CA GLU A 159 20.93 27.77 -2.44
C GLU A 159 20.73 27.37 -3.90
N SER A 160 21.46 26.34 -4.36
CA SER A 160 21.19 25.76 -5.67
C SER A 160 19.85 25.03 -5.68
N GLN A 161 19.19 24.96 -6.84
CA GLN A 161 17.95 24.19 -7.00
C GLN A 161 18.11 22.73 -6.56
N ARG A 162 19.28 22.14 -6.80
CA ARG A 162 19.58 20.75 -6.38
C ARG A 162 19.59 20.63 -4.86
N SER A 163 20.26 21.55 -4.17
CA SER A 163 20.32 21.56 -2.70
C SER A 163 18.93 21.76 -2.09
N HIS A 164 18.14 22.66 -2.66
CA HIS A 164 16.75 22.88 -2.27
C HIS A 164 15.91 21.60 -2.42
N THR A 165 15.95 20.93 -3.58
CA THR A 165 15.19 19.69 -3.81
C THR A 165 15.60 18.58 -2.84
N VAL A 166 16.90 18.44 -2.52
CA VAL A 166 17.37 17.45 -1.54
C VAL A 166 16.81 17.75 -0.15
N ARG A 167 16.87 19.01 0.28
CA ARG A 167 16.34 19.46 1.58
C ARG A 167 14.84 19.30 1.67
N ASP A 168 14.09 19.70 0.64
CA ASP A 168 12.64 19.55 0.57
C ASP A 168 12.23 18.07 0.63
N THR A 169 12.91 17.21 -0.14
CA THR A 169 12.65 15.77 -0.14
C THR A 169 12.91 15.14 1.23
N ALA A 170 14.03 15.49 1.87
CA ALA A 170 14.36 15.01 3.22
C ALA A 170 13.30 15.44 4.24
N ASN A 171 12.93 16.73 4.24
CA ASN A 171 11.88 17.26 5.10
C ASN A 171 10.54 16.54 4.91
N ARG A 172 10.12 16.29 3.66
CA ARG A 172 8.89 15.54 3.37
C ARG A 172 8.92 14.14 3.95
N PHE A 173 10.04 13.43 3.83
CA PHE A 173 10.17 12.10 4.43
C PHE A 173 10.15 12.16 5.96
N ASP A 174 10.85 13.10 6.58
CA ASP A 174 10.88 13.23 8.05
C ASP A 174 9.49 13.54 8.62
N VAL A 175 8.75 14.48 8.02
CA VAL A 175 7.39 14.83 8.45
C VAL A 175 6.43 13.65 8.29
N ARG A 176 6.50 12.91 7.18
CA ARG A 176 5.65 11.74 6.95
C ARG A 176 5.97 10.60 7.93
N ALA A 177 7.25 10.36 8.19
CA ALA A 177 7.70 9.36 9.15
C ALA A 177 7.20 9.70 10.56
N GLN A 178 7.36 10.95 10.98
CA GLN A 178 6.87 11.41 12.28
C GLN A 178 5.35 11.26 12.40
N ALA A 179 4.60 11.72 11.39
CA ALA A 179 3.15 11.61 11.39
C ALA A 179 2.67 10.15 11.42
N LEU A 180 3.37 9.24 10.73
CA LEU A 180 3.08 7.80 10.76
C LEU A 180 3.36 7.19 12.14
N GLN A 181 4.45 7.60 12.80
CA GLN A 181 4.78 7.16 14.16
C GLN A 181 3.77 7.68 15.19
N ASP A 182 3.40 8.96 15.12
CA ASP A 182 2.41 9.56 16.01
C ASP A 182 1.05 8.86 15.85
N LEU A 183 0.65 8.59 14.62
CA LEU A 183 -0.56 7.83 14.31
C LEU A 183 -0.50 6.41 14.90
N SER A 184 0.62 5.72 14.70
CA SER A 184 0.84 4.37 15.25
C SER A 184 0.71 4.34 16.77
N ALA A 185 1.37 5.26 17.47
CA ALA A 185 1.32 5.37 18.93
C ALA A 185 -0.10 5.62 19.44
N GLN A 186 -0.86 6.50 18.77
CA GLN A 186 -2.25 6.78 19.12
C GLN A 186 -3.16 5.57 18.90
N ILE A 187 -3.02 4.85 17.78
CA ILE A 187 -3.81 3.64 17.50
C ILE A 187 -3.54 2.57 18.56
N ILE A 188 -2.27 2.34 18.92
CA ILE A 188 -1.88 1.38 19.97
C ILE A 188 -2.50 1.78 21.31
N ALA A 189 -2.46 3.06 21.67
CA ALA A 189 -3.05 3.55 22.91
C ALA A 189 -4.58 3.35 22.96
N LEU A 190 -5.27 3.54 21.84
CA LEU A 190 -6.72 3.36 21.72
C LEU A 190 -7.15 1.89 21.60
N ASN A 191 -6.25 1.00 21.21
CA ASN A 191 -6.54 -0.41 20.94
C ASN A 191 -5.60 -1.32 21.75
N PRO A 192 -5.81 -1.46 23.07
CA PRO A 192 -4.92 -2.23 23.95
C PRO A 192 -4.87 -3.73 23.61
N SER A 193 -5.76 -4.23 22.76
CA SER A 193 -5.72 -5.60 22.24
C SER A 193 -4.69 -5.82 21.13
N ILE A 194 -4.01 -4.78 20.64
CA ILE A 194 -2.94 -4.95 19.64
C ILE A 194 -1.77 -5.67 20.30
N VAL A 195 -1.35 -6.78 19.70
CA VAL A 195 -0.25 -7.63 20.22
C VAL A 195 1.04 -7.46 19.44
N ARG A 196 0.94 -7.01 18.18
CA ARG A 196 2.08 -6.84 17.28
C ARG A 196 1.73 -5.82 16.21
N GLY A 197 2.75 -5.15 15.67
CA GLY A 197 2.58 -4.30 14.51
C GLY A 197 3.87 -4.03 13.76
N THR A 198 3.74 -3.48 12.56
CA THR A 198 4.84 -2.98 11.75
C THR A 198 4.41 -1.73 10.98
N ALA A 199 5.39 -0.97 10.50
CA ALA A 199 5.19 0.21 9.68
C ALA A 199 6.04 0.12 8.42
N LEU A 200 5.50 0.60 7.31
CA LEU A 200 6.21 0.87 6.06
C LEU A 200 6.14 2.37 5.80
N ASP A 201 7.26 3.04 5.97
CA ASP A 201 7.49 4.44 5.63
C ASP A 201 7.84 4.60 4.15
N ALA A 202 7.50 5.76 3.57
CA ALA A 202 7.80 6.12 2.19
C ALA A 202 9.30 5.97 1.84
N ARG A 203 10.20 6.35 2.75
CA ARG A 203 11.65 6.23 2.59
C ARG A 203 12.10 4.79 2.35
N GLN A 204 11.43 3.80 2.96
CA GLN A 204 11.81 2.40 2.85
C GLN A 204 11.62 1.85 1.44
N TYR A 205 10.57 2.27 0.72
CA TYR A 205 10.30 1.77 -0.64
C TYR A 205 10.67 2.78 -1.75
N MET A 206 10.80 4.06 -1.43
CA MET A 206 11.17 5.09 -2.40
C MET A 206 12.68 5.23 -2.61
N ALA A 207 13.50 4.60 -1.75
CA ALA A 207 14.96 4.61 -1.89
C ALA A 207 15.44 4.05 -3.25
N THR A 208 14.64 3.21 -3.90
CA THR A 208 15.01 2.48 -5.12
C THR A 208 14.07 2.72 -6.31
N GLY A 209 12.99 3.51 -6.13
CA GLY A 209 12.07 3.91 -7.18
C GLY A 209 10.75 4.49 -6.67
N HIS A 210 10.19 5.47 -7.39
CA HIS A 210 8.86 6.03 -7.10
C HIS A 210 7.76 5.04 -7.53
N ALA A 211 7.36 4.14 -6.63
CA ALA A 211 6.09 3.40 -6.61
C ALA A 211 6.22 2.13 -5.76
N ALA A 212 5.25 1.87 -4.90
CA ALA A 212 5.04 0.56 -4.32
C ALA A 212 3.57 0.17 -4.31
N SER A 213 3.30 -1.13 -4.24
CA SER A 213 1.98 -1.70 -4.03
C SER A 213 2.05 -2.60 -2.81
N VAL A 214 1.11 -2.46 -1.86
CA VAL A 214 0.99 -3.40 -0.75
C VAL A 214 -0.19 -4.32 -1.01
N PHE A 215 0.02 -5.60 -0.75
CA PHE A 215 -0.98 -6.63 -0.95
C PHE A 215 -0.84 -7.71 0.11
N GLY A 216 -1.89 -8.51 0.28
CA GLY A 216 -1.92 -9.57 1.27
C GLY A 216 -2.50 -10.86 0.71
N VAL A 217 -2.01 -11.97 1.23
CA VAL A 217 -2.51 -13.31 0.92
C VAL A 217 -2.79 -14.05 2.23
N LYS A 218 -3.96 -14.68 2.31
CA LYS A 218 -4.35 -15.52 3.44
C LYS A 218 -3.92 -16.97 3.20
N ARG A 219 -3.11 -17.53 4.09
CA ARG A 219 -2.60 -18.90 4.01
C ARG A 219 -2.72 -19.59 5.37
N GLY A 220 -3.39 -20.74 5.42
CA GLY A 220 -3.57 -21.48 6.67
C GLY A 220 -4.34 -20.69 7.75
N GLY A 221 -5.24 -19.79 7.33
CA GLY A 221 -6.00 -18.93 8.26
C GLY A 221 -5.29 -17.63 8.66
N GLN A 222 -4.00 -17.48 8.35
CA GLN A 222 -3.19 -16.31 8.71
C GLN A 222 -2.95 -15.41 7.51
N TRP A 223 -2.92 -14.10 7.74
CA TRP A 223 -2.63 -13.09 6.73
C TRP A 223 -1.13 -12.83 6.65
N ARG A 224 -0.59 -12.84 5.43
CA ARG A 224 0.77 -12.37 5.13
C ARG A 224 0.67 -11.15 4.24
N ILE A 225 1.35 -10.08 4.62
CA ILE A 225 1.34 -8.80 3.91
C ILE A 225 2.70 -8.62 3.25
N TYR A 226 2.65 -8.19 1.99
CA TYR A 226 3.80 -8.03 1.12
C TYR A 226 3.84 -6.62 0.54
N VAL A 227 5.04 -6.15 0.28
CA VAL A 227 5.29 -4.92 -0.48
C VAL A 227 5.94 -5.32 -1.80
N ASN A 228 5.37 -4.86 -2.92
CA ASN A 228 5.98 -4.92 -4.24
C ASN A 228 6.46 -3.51 -4.60
N SER A 229 7.75 -3.26 -4.51
CA SER A 229 8.36 -1.93 -4.70
C SER A 229 9.32 -1.91 -5.86
N LYS A 230 9.41 -0.77 -6.54
CA LYS A 230 10.33 -0.59 -7.66
C LYS A 230 11.79 -0.60 -7.17
N THR A 231 12.64 -1.41 -7.82
CA THR A 231 14.08 -1.51 -7.55
C THR A 231 14.87 -1.35 -8.86
N GLY A 232 15.35 -0.14 -9.14
CA GLY A 232 16.01 0.16 -10.41
C GLY A 232 15.04 0.10 -11.59
N ALA A 233 15.28 -0.81 -12.55
CA ALA A 233 14.38 -1.05 -13.68
C ALA A 233 13.23 -2.00 -13.36
N ASP A 234 13.38 -2.83 -12.31
CA ASP A 234 12.48 -3.93 -11.98
C ASP A 234 11.68 -3.65 -10.70
N TYR A 235 10.97 -4.67 -10.22
CA TYR A 235 10.25 -4.67 -8.96
C TYR A 235 10.73 -5.82 -8.08
N HIS A 236 10.72 -5.59 -6.78
CA HIS A 236 11.03 -6.60 -5.78
C HIS A 236 9.87 -6.74 -4.81
N THR A 237 9.62 -7.98 -4.39
CA THR A 237 8.54 -8.32 -3.46
C THR A 237 9.10 -8.85 -2.15
N ASP A 238 8.86 -8.10 -1.08
CA ASP A 238 9.27 -8.46 0.28
C ASP A 238 8.07 -8.76 1.17
N LEU A 239 8.29 -9.64 2.15
CA LEU A 239 7.34 -9.86 3.24
C LEU A 239 7.42 -8.70 4.22
N LEU A 240 6.31 -7.97 4.37
CA LEU A 240 6.18 -6.88 5.33
C LEU A 240 5.71 -7.38 6.70
N PHE A 241 4.79 -8.35 6.72
CA PHE A 241 4.19 -8.89 7.95
C PHE A 241 3.71 -10.34 7.75
N SER A 242 3.85 -11.20 8.77
CA SER A 242 3.33 -12.58 8.78
C SER A 242 2.83 -13.04 10.13
#